data_AF-A0A7Z6QDE0-F1
#
_entry.id   AF-A0A7Z6QDE0-F1
#
_cell.length_a   1.000
_cell.length_b   1.000
_cell.length_c   1.000
_cell.angle_alpha   90.00
_cell.angle_beta   90.00
_cell.angle_gamma   90.00
#
_symmetry.space_group_name_H-M   'P 1'
#
loop_
_entity.id
_entity.type
_entity.pdbx_description
1 polymer ?
#
loop_
_entity_poly.entity_id
_entity_poly.type
_entity_poly.pdbx_seq_one_letter_code
_entity_poly.pdbx_strand_id
1 'polypeptide(L)'
;MTFRSLLLLAHLQAFLIPIIIGIKSRNKFKQIRFPLLTPFAFISLGLASMFEMFDHTTTDWIYVDHSSIYNWLFYSFLSIGLSFFTISVAKNKSIITSNILLIIAAVFSYWFLGKSTTILIQVLISILLISQWWSRFKDWVFLIYPITGVIFTTFFGILLSSSGEQIWHVFIGPSGTISVLTFYAVLKRSRKKEIISA
;
A
#
# COMPACT_ATOMS: atom_id res chain seq x y z
N MET A 1 -8.83 2.74 28.07
CA MET A 1 -8.37 2.06 26.83
C MET A 1 -6.89 1.82 26.98
N THR A 2 -6.40 0.59 26.89
CA THR A 2 -4.97 0.30 27.04
C THR A 2 -4.23 0.66 25.74
N PHE A 3 -2.95 0.98 25.82
CA PHE A 3 -2.10 1.31 24.67
C PHE A 3 -2.12 0.20 23.58
N ARG A 4 -2.17 -1.07 24.00
CA ARG A 4 -2.36 -2.21 23.11
C ARG A 4 -3.67 -2.18 22.33
N SER A 5 -4.77 -1.74 22.96
CA SER A 5 -6.06 -1.56 22.26
C SER A 5 -5.97 -0.47 21.20
N LEU A 6 -5.25 0.63 21.45
CA LEU A 6 -4.99 1.67 20.44
C LEU A 6 -4.24 1.12 19.23
N LEU A 7 -3.16 0.37 19.46
CA LEU A 7 -2.38 -0.26 18.39
C LEU A 7 -3.20 -1.27 17.59
N LEU A 8 -3.99 -2.12 18.27
CA LEU A 8 -4.86 -3.08 17.61
C LEU A 8 -5.89 -2.37 16.70
N LEU A 9 -6.51 -1.29 17.18
CA LEU A 9 -7.44 -0.50 16.38
C LEU A 9 -6.76 0.16 15.17
N ALA A 10 -5.53 0.67 15.35
CA ALA A 10 -4.72 1.24 14.29
C ALA A 10 -4.40 0.23 13.17
N HIS A 11 -4.21 -1.06 13.51
CA HIS A 11 -4.02 -2.14 12.53
C HIS A 11 -5.33 -2.62 11.92
N LEU A 12 -6.39 -2.79 12.73
CA LEU A 12 -7.70 -3.24 12.27
C LEU A 12 -8.23 -2.34 11.15
N GLN A 13 -8.17 -1.03 11.35
CA GLN A 13 -8.61 -0.09 10.32
C GLN A 13 -7.72 -0.16 9.06
N ALA A 14 -6.41 -0.38 9.22
CA ALA A 14 -5.45 -0.44 8.11
C ALA A 14 -5.69 -1.64 7.19
N PHE A 15 -6.14 -2.79 7.70
CA PHE A 15 -6.44 -3.94 6.84
C PHE A 15 -7.91 -4.02 6.40
N LEU A 16 -8.87 -3.69 7.28
CA LEU A 16 -10.29 -3.84 6.97
C LEU A 16 -10.75 -2.84 5.92
N ILE A 17 -10.33 -1.57 6.02
CA ILE A 17 -10.77 -0.52 5.11
C ILE A 17 -10.37 -0.83 3.66
N PRO A 18 -9.10 -1.16 3.34
CA PRO A 18 -8.72 -1.52 1.97
C PRO A 18 -9.47 -2.75 1.45
N ILE A 19 -9.63 -3.80 2.27
CA ILE A 19 -10.37 -5.00 1.85
C ILE A 19 -11.82 -4.65 1.50
N ILE A 20 -12.51 -3.90 2.37
CA ILE A 20 -13.89 -3.48 2.14
C ILE A 20 -13.99 -2.62 0.88
N ILE A 21 -13.05 -1.69 0.68
CA ILE A 21 -13.00 -0.86 -0.53
C ILE A 21 -12.81 -1.74 -1.77
N GLY A 22 -11.89 -2.70 -1.74
CA GLY A 22 -11.62 -3.60 -2.85
C GLY A 22 -12.86 -4.40 -3.24
N ILE A 23 -13.50 -5.06 -2.27
CA ILE A 23 -14.75 -5.82 -2.47
C ILE A 23 -15.84 -4.90 -3.05
N LYS A 24 -16.08 -3.73 -2.44
CA LYS A 24 -17.09 -2.77 -2.90
C LYS A 24 -16.77 -2.14 -4.25
N SER A 25 -15.52 -2.20 -4.71
CA SER A 25 -15.07 -1.58 -5.97
C SER A 25 -15.10 -2.54 -7.16
N ARG A 26 -15.49 -3.80 -6.95
CA ARG A 26 -15.63 -4.78 -8.03
C ARG A 26 -16.49 -4.21 -9.16
N ASN A 27 -15.93 -4.18 -10.37
CA ASN A 27 -16.57 -3.67 -11.59
C ASN A 27 -16.99 -2.19 -11.58
N LYS A 28 -16.56 -1.37 -10.60
CA LYS A 28 -16.97 0.05 -10.52
C LYS A 28 -16.19 1.00 -11.42
N PHE A 29 -14.91 0.74 -11.64
CA PHE A 29 -14.00 1.70 -12.28
C PHE A 29 -13.70 1.32 -13.72
N LYS A 30 -14.72 1.32 -14.59
CA LYS A 30 -14.58 0.90 -15.99
C LYS A 30 -13.76 1.86 -16.87
N GLN A 31 -13.49 3.07 -16.38
CA GLN A 31 -12.77 4.14 -17.10
C GLN A 31 -11.25 3.94 -17.22
N ILE A 32 -10.71 2.88 -16.61
CA ILE A 32 -9.29 2.54 -16.61
C ILE A 32 -9.05 1.27 -17.42
N ARG A 33 -7.80 1.05 -17.84
CA ARG A 33 -7.46 0.00 -18.82
C ARG A 33 -7.73 -1.41 -18.30
N PHE A 34 -7.35 -1.70 -17.06
CA PHE A 34 -7.58 -3.01 -16.44
C PHE A 34 -8.38 -2.85 -15.13
N PRO A 35 -9.70 -2.67 -15.22
CA PRO A 35 -10.54 -2.31 -14.08
C PRO A 35 -10.63 -3.41 -13.02
N LEU A 36 -10.37 -4.66 -13.40
CA LEU A 36 -10.37 -5.80 -12.50
C LEU A 36 -9.17 -5.77 -11.52
N LEU A 37 -8.05 -5.15 -11.89
CA LEU A 37 -6.86 -5.12 -11.05
C LEU A 37 -7.01 -4.20 -9.84
N THR A 38 -7.82 -3.15 -9.94
CA THR A 38 -7.97 -2.16 -8.87
C THR A 38 -8.61 -2.74 -7.59
N PRO A 39 -9.70 -3.53 -7.65
CA PRO A 39 -10.17 -4.30 -6.50
C PRO A 39 -9.09 -5.17 -5.85
N PHE A 40 -8.31 -5.89 -6.65
CA PHE A 40 -7.22 -6.73 -6.15
C PHE A 40 -6.10 -5.90 -5.54
N ALA A 41 -5.77 -4.74 -6.10
CA ALA A 41 -4.80 -3.82 -5.54
C ALA A 41 -5.17 -3.41 -4.11
N PHE A 42 -6.41 -2.98 -3.90
CA PHE A 42 -6.94 -2.64 -2.58
C PHE A 42 -6.90 -3.83 -1.60
N ILE A 43 -7.34 -5.01 -2.05
CA ILE A 43 -7.33 -6.22 -1.21
C ILE A 43 -5.89 -6.59 -0.84
N SER A 44 -4.94 -6.54 -1.77
CA SER A 44 -3.53 -6.82 -1.51
C SER A 44 -2.93 -5.85 -0.49
N LEU A 45 -3.24 -4.54 -0.55
CA LEU A 45 -2.78 -3.59 0.48
C LEU A 45 -3.38 -3.90 1.86
N GLY A 46 -4.65 -4.33 1.90
CA GLY A 46 -5.28 -4.77 3.15
C GLY A 46 -4.62 -6.04 3.69
N LEU A 47 -4.39 -7.04 2.85
CA LEU A 47 -3.70 -8.28 3.24
C LEU A 47 -2.28 -8.00 3.73
N ALA A 48 -1.55 -7.07 3.12
CA ALA A 48 -0.25 -6.64 3.64
C ALA A 48 -0.38 -6.21 5.10
N SER A 49 -1.25 -5.24 5.38
CA SER A 49 -1.48 -4.71 6.74
C SER A 49 -1.96 -5.79 7.73
N MET A 50 -2.71 -6.80 7.25
CA MET A 50 -3.11 -7.95 8.06
C MET A 50 -1.91 -8.80 8.47
N PHE A 51 -0.95 -9.04 7.55
CA PHE A 51 0.26 -9.81 7.88
C PHE A 51 1.21 -9.03 8.79
N GLU A 52 1.33 -7.71 8.64
CA GLU A 52 2.03 -6.87 9.62
C GLU A 52 1.40 -6.98 11.02
N MET A 53 0.07 -6.94 11.09
CA MET A 53 -0.63 -7.15 12.36
C MET A 53 -0.34 -8.53 12.96
N PHE A 54 -0.32 -9.59 12.14
CA PHE A 54 0.03 -10.94 12.61
C PHE A 54 1.48 -11.02 13.10
N ASP A 55 2.42 -10.36 12.43
CA ASP A 55 3.81 -10.27 12.91
C ASP A 55 3.86 -9.67 14.33
N HIS A 56 3.12 -8.57 14.54
CA HIS A 56 3.02 -7.93 15.87
C HIS A 56 2.34 -8.78 16.94
N THR A 57 1.50 -9.75 16.56
CA THR A 57 0.99 -10.72 17.56
C THR A 57 2.05 -11.69 18.06
N THR A 58 3.12 -11.90 17.30
CA THR A 58 4.25 -12.77 17.69
C THR A 58 5.32 -12.06 18.50
N THR A 59 5.27 -10.73 18.54
CA THR A 59 6.23 -9.86 19.22
C THR A 59 5.59 -9.03 20.34
N ASP A 60 4.48 -9.51 20.90
CA ASP A 60 3.73 -8.84 21.98
C ASP A 60 3.38 -7.37 21.70
N TRP A 61 3.15 -7.04 20.43
CA TRP A 61 2.86 -5.68 19.93
C TRP A 61 4.01 -4.68 20.08
N ILE A 62 5.22 -5.18 20.33
CA ILE A 62 6.44 -4.39 20.36
C ILE A 62 7.05 -4.44 18.96
N TYR A 63 7.41 -3.28 18.43
CA TYR A 63 8.18 -3.25 17.19
C TYR A 63 9.56 -3.86 17.40
N VAL A 64 9.86 -4.93 16.67
CA VAL A 64 11.16 -5.59 16.65
C VAL A 64 11.59 -5.74 15.20
N ASP A 65 12.81 -5.35 14.86
CA ASP A 65 13.35 -5.59 13.52
C ASP A 65 13.83 -7.03 13.40
N HIS A 66 13.06 -7.89 12.74
CA HIS A 66 13.44 -9.27 12.49
C HIS A 66 12.87 -9.79 11.16
N SER A 67 13.47 -10.88 10.69
CA SER A 67 12.96 -11.62 9.54
C SER A 67 11.87 -12.60 9.98
N SER A 68 10.69 -12.51 9.39
CA SER A 68 9.61 -13.50 9.57
C SER A 68 8.87 -13.79 8.26
N ILE A 69 8.10 -14.88 8.27
CA ILE A 69 7.14 -15.20 7.20
C ILE A 69 6.07 -14.12 7.05
N TYR A 70 5.65 -13.49 8.14
CA TYR A 70 4.65 -12.44 8.13
C TYR A 70 5.18 -11.14 7.53
N ASN A 71 6.42 -10.75 7.86
CA ASN A 71 7.10 -9.63 7.21
C ASN A 71 7.30 -9.91 5.71
N TRP A 72 7.70 -11.12 5.32
CA TRP A 72 7.76 -11.51 3.91
C TRP A 72 6.42 -11.33 3.19
N LEU A 73 5.32 -11.81 3.79
CA LEU A 73 3.98 -11.67 3.22
C LEU A 73 3.53 -10.22 3.16
N PHE A 74 3.80 -9.41 4.19
CA PHE A 74 3.56 -7.97 4.19
C PHE A 74 4.23 -7.30 2.98
N TYR A 75 5.54 -7.47 2.83
CA TYR A 75 6.30 -6.85 1.74
C TYR A 75 5.86 -7.37 0.36
N SER A 76 5.52 -8.64 0.26
CA SER A 76 5.01 -9.27 -0.97
C SER A 76 3.66 -8.67 -1.39
N PHE A 77 2.68 -8.66 -0.50
CA PHE A 77 1.34 -8.14 -0.79
C PHE A 77 1.33 -6.63 -1.02
N LEU A 78 2.17 -5.87 -0.31
CA LEU A 78 2.35 -4.44 -0.55
C LEU A 78 2.87 -4.21 -1.97
N SER A 79 3.90 -4.95 -2.39
CA SER A 79 4.48 -4.84 -3.74
C SER A 79 3.47 -5.21 -4.84
N ILE A 80 2.67 -6.26 -4.62
CA ILE A 80 1.59 -6.67 -5.52
C ILE A 80 0.52 -5.57 -5.62
N GLY A 81 0.07 -5.04 -4.49
CA GLY A 81 -0.98 -4.02 -4.45
C GLY A 81 -0.59 -2.75 -5.19
N LEU A 82 0.59 -2.20 -4.89
CA LEU A 82 1.11 -1.00 -5.55
C LEU A 82 1.30 -1.23 -7.05
N SER A 83 1.86 -2.37 -7.44
CA SER A 83 2.06 -2.71 -8.85
C SER A 83 0.75 -2.91 -9.61
N PHE A 84 -0.27 -3.50 -8.98
CA PHE A 84 -1.59 -3.63 -9.61
C PHE A 84 -2.26 -2.28 -9.84
N PHE A 85 -2.09 -1.31 -8.93
CA PHE A 85 -2.51 0.06 -9.21
C PHE A 85 -1.78 0.63 -10.42
N THR A 86 -0.47 0.47 -10.52
CA THR A 86 0.32 0.94 -11.69
C THR A 86 -0.17 0.29 -12.98
N ILE A 87 -0.25 -1.04 -13.02
CA ILE A 87 -0.64 -1.80 -14.20
C ILE A 87 -2.06 -1.42 -14.62
N SER A 88 -2.98 -1.22 -13.68
CA SER A 88 -4.39 -0.90 -13.98
C SER A 88 -4.59 0.32 -14.89
N VAL A 89 -3.62 1.25 -14.88
CA VAL A 89 -3.63 2.48 -15.69
C VAL A 89 -2.54 2.55 -16.76
N ALA A 90 -1.57 1.64 -16.75
CA ALA A 90 -0.42 1.68 -17.64
C ALA A 90 -0.81 1.49 -19.11
N LYS A 91 -0.33 2.38 -19.99
CA LYS A 91 -0.51 2.28 -21.45
C LYS A 91 0.59 1.48 -22.14
N ASN A 92 1.83 1.60 -21.66
CA ASN A 92 2.98 0.97 -22.27
C ASN A 92 3.19 -0.46 -21.75
N LYS A 93 3.41 -1.42 -22.67
CA LYS A 93 3.72 -2.83 -22.33
C LYS A 93 5.00 -2.94 -21.48
N SER A 94 6.01 -2.11 -21.74
CA SER A 94 7.25 -2.09 -20.96
C SER A 94 6.99 -1.81 -19.49
N ILE A 95 6.15 -0.83 -19.15
CA ILE A 95 5.79 -0.51 -17.77
C ILE A 95 5.08 -1.70 -17.09
N ILE A 96 4.20 -2.38 -17.81
CA ILE A 96 3.50 -3.58 -17.30
C ILE A 96 4.52 -4.68 -17.01
N THR A 97 5.39 -4.99 -17.98
CA THR A 97 6.45 -5.99 -17.82
C THR A 97 7.39 -5.65 -16.66
N SER A 98 7.84 -4.40 -16.54
CA SER A 98 8.69 -3.96 -15.44
C SER A 98 8.00 -4.14 -14.08
N ASN A 99 6.71 -3.80 -13.95
CA ASN A 99 5.98 -4.01 -12.69
C ASN A 99 5.86 -5.50 -12.35
N ILE A 100 5.59 -6.37 -13.33
CA ILE A 100 5.54 -7.82 -13.10
C ILE A 100 6.89 -8.35 -12.62
N LEU A 101 7.98 -7.94 -13.27
CA LEU A 101 9.34 -8.32 -12.85
C LEU A 101 9.69 -7.79 -11.46
N LEU A 102 9.28 -6.56 -11.12
CA LEU A 102 9.49 -5.98 -9.79
C LEU A 102 8.69 -6.70 -8.71
N ILE A 103 7.46 -7.17 -8.98
CA ILE A 103 6.70 -8.02 -8.05
C ILE A 103 7.51 -9.30 -7.75
N ILE A 104 7.93 -10.00 -8.80
CA ILE A 104 8.70 -11.25 -8.67
C ILE A 104 9.98 -10.98 -7.88
N ALA A 105 10.73 -9.94 -8.24
CA ALA A 105 11.94 -9.54 -7.55
C ALA A 105 11.67 -9.21 -6.07
N ALA A 106 10.61 -8.47 -5.75
CA ALA A 106 10.26 -8.12 -4.38
C ALA A 106 9.97 -9.37 -3.54
N VAL A 107 9.12 -10.28 -4.04
CA VAL A 107 8.73 -11.51 -3.34
C VAL A 107 9.95 -12.39 -3.02
N PHE A 108 10.88 -12.56 -3.95
CA PHE A 108 12.04 -13.41 -3.75
C PHE A 108 13.19 -12.71 -3.01
N SER A 109 13.39 -11.41 -3.24
CA SER A 109 14.49 -10.65 -2.64
C SER A 109 14.51 -10.69 -1.13
N TYR A 110 13.35 -10.80 -0.48
CA TYR A 110 13.28 -10.79 0.97
C TYR A 110 14.07 -11.95 1.60
N TRP A 111 13.90 -13.16 1.06
CA TRP A 111 14.58 -14.35 1.57
C TRP A 111 16.02 -14.48 1.05
N PHE A 112 16.27 -14.08 -0.19
CA PHE A 112 17.59 -14.26 -0.82
C PHE A 112 18.56 -13.12 -0.55
N LEU A 113 18.07 -11.89 -0.41
CA LEU A 113 18.85 -10.64 -0.38
C LEU A 113 18.51 -9.73 0.82
N GLY A 114 17.57 -10.16 1.68
CA GLY A 114 17.17 -9.47 2.89
C GLY A 114 16.17 -8.33 2.71
N LYS A 115 15.60 -7.89 3.84
CA LYS A 115 14.58 -6.84 3.97
C LYS A 115 14.95 -5.53 3.27
N SER A 116 16.19 -5.07 3.43
CA SER A 116 16.67 -3.81 2.84
C SER A 116 16.57 -3.79 1.31
N THR A 117 16.90 -4.91 0.67
CA THR A 117 16.80 -5.05 -0.79
C THR A 117 15.34 -5.04 -1.24
N THR A 118 14.45 -5.70 -0.49
CA THR A 118 13.01 -5.68 -0.78
C THR A 118 12.43 -4.27 -0.68
N ILE A 119 12.82 -3.50 0.35
CA ILE A 119 12.39 -2.11 0.51
C ILE A 119 12.87 -1.26 -0.68
N LEU A 120 14.11 -1.43 -1.14
CA LEU A 120 14.62 -0.73 -2.32
C LEU A 120 13.76 -1.03 -3.56
N ILE A 121 13.39 -2.29 -3.77
CA ILE A 121 12.50 -2.67 -4.88
C ILE A 121 11.13 -2.01 -4.74
N GLN A 122 10.59 -1.91 -3.52
CA GLN A 122 9.32 -1.22 -3.27
C GLN A 122 9.39 0.29 -3.56
N VAL A 123 10.54 0.93 -3.33
CA VAL A 123 10.76 2.32 -3.74
C VAL A 123 10.64 2.45 -5.27
N LEU A 124 11.25 1.54 -6.03
CA LEU A 124 11.13 1.53 -7.49
C LEU A 124 9.67 1.33 -7.95
N ILE A 125 8.95 0.39 -7.34
CA ILE A 125 7.51 0.18 -7.59
C ILE A 125 6.72 1.47 -7.32
N SER A 126 7.01 2.14 -6.21
CA SER A 126 6.31 3.38 -5.80
C SER A 126 6.58 4.53 -6.78
N ILE A 127 7.80 4.66 -7.30
CA ILE A 127 8.14 5.66 -8.34
C ILE A 127 7.31 5.42 -9.62
N LEU A 128 7.24 4.16 -10.07
CA LEU A 128 6.44 3.81 -11.25
C LEU A 128 4.95 4.09 -11.00
N LEU A 129 4.45 3.77 -9.82
CA LEU A 129 3.08 4.04 -9.42
C LEU A 129 2.76 5.53 -9.50
N ILE A 130 3.56 6.37 -8.83
CA ILE A 130 3.36 7.82 -8.78
C ILE A 130 3.37 8.40 -10.20
N SER A 131 4.34 8.01 -11.02
CA SER A 131 4.48 8.47 -12.40
C SER A 131 3.26 8.12 -13.25
N GLN A 132 2.83 6.85 -13.24
CA GLN A 132 1.71 6.41 -14.08
C GLN A 132 0.37 6.96 -13.61
N TRP A 133 0.14 7.02 -12.29
CA TRP A 133 -1.09 7.57 -11.74
C TRP A 133 -1.20 9.08 -11.96
N TRP A 134 -0.12 9.83 -11.77
CA TRP A 134 -0.09 11.25 -12.08
C TRP A 134 -0.38 11.51 -13.55
N SER A 135 0.29 10.80 -14.45
CA SER A 135 0.08 10.90 -15.90
C SER A 135 -1.36 10.58 -16.31
N ARG A 136 -1.98 9.56 -15.69
CA ARG A 136 -3.35 9.13 -16.02
C ARG A 136 -4.42 10.10 -15.53
N PHE A 137 -4.31 10.58 -14.29
CA PHE A 137 -5.40 11.28 -13.62
C PHE A 137 -5.19 12.79 -13.50
N LYS A 138 -3.94 13.25 -13.38
CA LYS A 138 -3.58 14.66 -13.14
C LYS A 138 -4.45 15.29 -12.04
N ASP A 139 -4.68 14.54 -10.96
CA ASP A 139 -5.54 14.97 -9.85
C ASP A 139 -4.67 15.27 -8.63
N TRP A 140 -4.69 16.51 -8.16
CA TRP A 140 -3.91 16.99 -7.01
C TRP A 140 -4.21 16.22 -5.72
N VAL A 141 -5.41 15.64 -5.58
CA VAL A 141 -5.74 14.76 -4.44
C VAL A 141 -4.75 13.59 -4.35
N PHE A 142 -4.21 13.13 -5.47
CA PHE A 142 -3.24 12.04 -5.50
C PHE A 142 -1.95 12.37 -4.73
N LEU A 143 -1.58 13.65 -4.55
CA LEU A 143 -0.38 14.01 -3.77
C LEU A 143 -0.48 13.65 -2.28
N ILE A 144 -1.68 13.40 -1.78
CA ILE A 144 -1.87 12.90 -0.41
C ILE A 144 -1.25 11.50 -0.26
N TYR A 145 -1.22 10.68 -1.31
CA TYR A 145 -0.60 9.35 -1.28
C TYR A 145 0.90 9.39 -0.92
N PRO A 146 1.79 10.04 -1.67
CA PRO A 146 3.21 10.04 -1.32
C PRO A 146 3.48 10.73 0.03
N ILE A 147 2.69 11.73 0.41
CA ILE A 147 2.84 12.38 1.72
C ILE A 147 2.50 11.39 2.85
N THR A 148 1.34 10.74 2.79
CA THR A 148 0.86 9.91 3.90
C THR A 148 1.41 8.49 3.85
N GLY A 149 1.43 7.87 2.68
CA GLY A 149 1.84 6.49 2.47
C GLY A 149 3.35 6.27 2.37
N VAL A 150 4.15 7.32 2.13
CA VAL A 150 5.62 7.23 2.05
C VAL A 150 6.28 8.11 3.10
N ILE A 151 6.07 9.43 3.08
CA ILE A 151 6.78 10.35 3.98
C ILE A 151 6.38 10.11 5.44
N PHE A 152 5.09 10.13 5.77
CA PHE A 152 4.63 9.98 7.15
C PHE A 152 4.87 8.59 7.71
N THR A 153 4.58 7.53 6.96
CA THR A 153 4.88 6.15 7.40
C THR A 153 6.36 5.95 7.69
N THR A 154 7.25 6.49 6.84
CA THR A 154 8.69 6.42 7.04
C THR A 154 9.13 7.27 8.23
N PHE A 155 8.61 8.50 8.35
CA PHE A 155 8.92 9.40 9.45
C PHE A 155 8.55 8.78 10.82
N PHE A 156 7.33 8.27 10.95
CA PHE A 156 6.91 7.61 12.19
C PHE A 156 7.67 6.30 12.44
N GLY A 157 8.02 5.56 11.40
CA GLY A 157 8.89 4.38 11.51
C GLY A 157 10.29 4.72 12.04
N ILE A 158 10.90 5.81 11.57
CA ILE A 158 12.20 6.30 12.06
C ILE A 158 12.09 6.76 13.51
N LEU A 159 11.04 7.51 13.87
CA LEU A 159 10.83 7.93 15.26
C LEU A 159 10.66 6.71 16.17
N LEU A 160 9.87 5.72 15.76
CA LEU A 160 9.69 4.46 16.49
C LEU A 160 11.01 3.72 16.70
N SER A 161 11.81 3.55 15.65
CA SER A 161 13.08 2.80 15.73
C SER A 161 14.17 3.54 16.50
N SER A 162 14.22 4.88 16.40
CA SER A 162 15.25 5.69 17.07
C SER A 162 14.95 5.99 18.53
N SER A 163 13.68 6.20 18.89
CA SER A 163 13.28 6.53 20.26
C SER A 163 12.84 5.32 21.09
N GLY A 164 12.42 4.22 20.45
CA GLY A 164 11.80 3.07 21.13
C GLY A 164 10.36 3.32 21.62
N GLU A 165 9.88 4.56 21.52
CA GLU A 165 8.57 4.99 22.00
C GLU A 165 7.46 4.43 21.09
N GLN A 166 6.70 3.47 21.62
CA GLN A 166 5.69 2.76 20.84
C GLN A 166 4.55 3.67 20.36
N ILE A 167 4.35 4.85 20.96
CA ILE A 167 3.31 5.79 20.53
C ILE A 167 3.41 6.15 19.05
N TRP A 168 4.62 6.20 18.49
CA TRP A 168 4.84 6.48 17.07
C TRP A 168 4.23 5.42 16.15
N HIS A 169 4.20 4.16 16.61
CA HIS A 169 3.63 3.04 15.87
C HIS A 169 2.12 3.23 15.59
N VAL A 170 1.39 3.88 16.51
CA VAL A 170 -0.06 4.14 16.36
C VAL A 170 -0.36 4.97 15.10
N PHE A 171 0.58 5.78 14.62
CA PHE A 171 0.36 6.66 13.47
C PHE A 171 0.67 6.03 12.11
N ILE A 172 1.38 4.90 12.08
CA ILE A 172 1.79 4.23 10.83
C ILE A 172 0.56 3.70 10.09
N GLY A 173 -0.27 2.90 10.75
CA GLY A 173 -1.49 2.34 10.18
C GLY A 173 -2.47 3.40 9.64
N PRO A 174 -2.85 4.44 10.41
CA PRO A 174 -3.71 5.52 9.94
C PRO A 174 -3.13 6.27 8.74
N SER A 175 -1.82 6.52 8.72
CA SER A 175 -1.14 7.16 7.57
C SER A 175 -1.26 6.29 6.31
N GLY A 176 -1.08 4.98 6.44
CA GLY A 176 -1.31 4.00 5.37
C GLY A 176 -2.74 4.03 4.84
N THR A 177 -3.75 4.06 5.74
CA THR A 177 -5.16 4.12 5.35
C THR A 177 -5.53 5.39 4.59
N ILE A 178 -5.04 6.56 5.02
CA ILE A 178 -5.31 7.82 4.32
C ILE A 178 -4.76 7.75 2.88
N SER A 179 -3.59 7.14 2.71
CA SER A 179 -3.02 6.83 1.41
C SER A 179 -3.95 5.94 0.57
N VAL A 180 -4.50 4.85 1.14
CA VAL A 180 -5.47 3.99 0.45
C VAL A 180 -6.74 4.74 0.05
N LEU A 181 -7.30 5.54 0.95
CA LEU A 181 -8.49 6.36 0.68
C LEU A 181 -8.24 7.37 -0.45
N THR A 182 -7.01 7.85 -0.58
CA THR A 182 -6.61 8.74 -1.68
C THR A 182 -6.76 8.07 -3.04
N PHE A 183 -6.27 6.83 -3.20
CA PHE A 183 -6.47 6.07 -4.45
C PHE A 183 -7.95 5.94 -4.79
N TYR A 184 -8.78 5.60 -3.80
CA TYR A 184 -10.22 5.45 -3.99
C TYR A 184 -10.90 6.77 -4.39
N ALA A 185 -10.52 7.88 -3.74
CA ALA A 185 -11.06 9.20 -4.02
C ALA A 185 -10.73 9.65 -5.46
N VAL A 186 -9.49 9.47 -5.91
CA VAL A 186 -9.05 9.79 -7.27
C VAL A 186 -9.82 8.98 -8.31
N LEU A 187 -9.99 7.67 -8.10
CA LEU A 187 -10.78 6.82 -9.00
C LEU A 187 -12.24 7.25 -9.09
N LYS A 188 -12.86 7.59 -7.95
CA LYS A 188 -14.25 8.07 -7.90
C LYS A 188 -14.41 9.41 -8.62
N ARG A 189 -13.48 10.35 -8.40
CA ARG A 189 -13.45 11.66 -9.06
C ARG A 189 -13.27 11.52 -10.57
N SER A 190 -12.34 10.66 -10.99
CA SER A 190 -12.10 10.38 -12.41
C SER A 190 -13.34 9.81 -13.10
N ARG A 191 -14.04 8.86 -12.47
CA ARG A 191 -15.28 8.31 -13.01
C ARG A 191 -16.38 9.37 -13.15
N LYS A 192 -16.54 10.25 -12.16
CA LYS A 192 -17.51 11.34 -12.22
C LYS A 192 -17.24 12.28 -13.39
N LYS A 193 -15.97 12.61 -13.65
CA LYS A 193 -15.57 13.45 -14.80
C LYS A 193 -15.95 12.79 -16.13
N GLU A 194 -15.71 11.49 -16.28
CA GLU A 194 -16.05 10.75 -17.50
C GLU A 194 -17.57 10.72 -17.76
N ILE A 195 -18.38 10.48 -16.72
CA ILE A 195 -19.85 10.47 -16.84
C ILE A 195 -20.41 11.83 -17.27
N ILE A 196 -19.80 12.94 -16.82
CA ILE A 196 -20.25 14.30 -17.19
C ILE A 196 -19.84 14.65 -18.63
N SER A 197 -18.75 14.06 -19.14
CA SER A 197 -18.24 14.32 -20.49
C SER A 197 -18.80 13.41 -21.58
N ALA A 198 -19.61 12.41 -21.22
CA ALA A 198 -20.24 11.45 -22.13
C ALA A 198 -21.70 11.85 -22.40
#